data_AF-A0A1Y2UU10-F1
#
_entry.id   AF-A0A1Y2UU10-F1
#
_cell.length_a   1.000
_cell.length_b   1.000
_cell.length_c   1.000
_cell.angle_alpha   90.00
_cell.angle_beta   90.00
_cell.angle_gamma   90.00
#
_symmetry.space_group_name_H-M   'P 1'
#
loop_
_entity.id
_entity.type
_entity.pdbx_description
1 polymer ?
#
loop_
_entity_poly.entity_id
_entity_poly.type
_entity_poly.pdbx_seq_one_letter_code
_entity_poly.pdbx_strand_id
1 'polypeptide(L)' 'MCYQLIERYSACHCLYYQHAVDRCPAYGQSGHHITTRTILVGYACSKHSQTSNYGSYSGG' A
#
# COMPACT_ATOMS: atom_id res chain seq x y z
N MET A 1 -6.23 -19.37 9.38
CA MET A 1 -5.08 -18.50 9.03
C MET A 1 -5.61 -17.09 8.89
N CYS A 2 -5.01 -16.11 9.57
CA CYS A 2 -5.45 -14.73 9.41
C CYS A 2 -4.77 -14.09 8.21
N TYR A 3 -5.51 -13.27 7.47
CA TYR A 3 -5.01 -12.58 6.30
C TYR A 3 -5.22 -11.08 6.43
N GLN A 4 -4.31 -10.31 5.86
CA GLN A 4 -4.49 -8.86 5.68
C GLN A 4 -4.18 -8.48 4.25
N LEU A 5 -5.15 -7.88 3.58
CA LEU A 5 -4.97 -7.36 2.23
C LEU A 5 -4.43 -5.92 2.30
N ILE A 6 -3.35 -5.65 1.59
CA ILE A 6 -2.80 -4.31 1.43
C ILE A 6 -2.83 -3.96 -0.05
N GLU A 7 -3.46 -2.84 -0.36
CA GLU A 7 -3.52 -2.30 -1.70
C GLU A 7 -2.45 -1.24 -1.86
N ARG A 8 -1.65 -1.35 -2.93
CA ARG A 8 -0.59 -0.38 -3.25
C ARG A 8 -0.68 0.04 -4.71
N TYR A 9 -0.05 1.17 -5.01
CA TYR A 9 0.19 1.61 -6.37
C TYR A 9 1.36 0.85 -7.01
N SER A 10 1.29 0.52 -8.29
CA SER A 10 2.28 -0.30 -8.97
C SER A 10 3.61 0.40 -9.22
N ALA A 11 3.61 1.70 -9.53
CA ALA A 11 4.83 2.44 -9.85
C ALA A 11 5.55 2.96 -8.59
N CYS A 12 4.80 3.46 -7.61
CA CYS A 12 5.38 4.12 -6.43
C CYS A 12 5.24 3.31 -5.13
N HIS A 13 4.54 2.17 -5.15
CA HIS A 13 4.30 1.30 -3.98
C HIS A 13 3.70 2.01 -2.75
N CYS A 14 3.19 3.23 -2.90
CA CYS A 14 2.48 3.93 -1.85
C CYS A 14 1.25 3.13 -1.43
N LEU A 15 0.89 3.23 -0.16
CA LEU A 15 -0.33 2.63 0.37
C LEU A 15 -1.54 3.29 -0.31
N TYR A 16 -2.36 2.48 -0.97
CA TYR A 16 -3.69 2.88 -1.43
C TYR A 16 -4.68 2.68 -0.30
N TYR A 17 -4.74 1.45 0.23
CA TYR A 17 -5.66 1.09 1.30
C TYR A 17 -5.12 -0.12 2.09
N GLN A 18 -5.34 -0.12 3.40
CA GLN A 18 -5.02 -1.24 4.28
C GLN A 18 -6.31 -1.82 4.83
N HIS A 19 -6.63 -3.05 4.43
CA HIS A 19 -7.82 -3.72 4.92
C HIS A 19 -7.65 -4.17 6.37
N ALA A 20 -8.80 -4.34 7.04
CA ALA A 20 -8.82 -5.02 8.33
C ALA A 20 -8.27 -6.45 8.20
N VAL A 21 -7.76 -6.98 9.29
CA VAL A 21 -7.34 -8.38 9.35
C VAL A 21 -8.59 -9.26 9.30
N ASP A 22 -8.63 -10.18 8.35
CA ASP A 22 -9.58 -11.29 8.36
C ASP A 22 -9.16 -12.27 9.46
N ARG A 23 -9.97 -12.31 10.52
CA ARG A 23 -9.65 -13.01 11.76
C ARG A 23 -10.20 -14.43 11.70
N CYS A 24 -9.31 -15.41 11.80
CA CYS A 24 -9.72 -16.78 12.08
C CYS A 24 -9.90 -17.02 13.60
N PRO A 25 -10.50 -18.14 14.04
CA PRO A 25 -10.76 -18.42 15.45
C PRO A 25 -9.52 -18.42 16.36
N ALA A 26 -8.32 -18.65 15.80
CA ALA A 26 -7.05 -18.65 16.51
C ALA A 26 -6.39 -17.26 16.62
N TYR A 27 -7.09 -16.19 16.21
CA TYR A 27 -6.54 -14.84 16.23
C TYR A 27 -6.12 -14.43 17.65
N GLY A 28 -4.88 -13.95 17.81
CA GLY A 28 -4.30 -13.55 19.09
C GLY A 28 -3.65 -14.68 19.90
N GLN A 29 -3.71 -15.93 19.44
CA GLN A 29 -2.99 -17.04 20.09
C GLN A 29 -1.47 -16.94 19.85
N SER A 30 -0.67 -17.44 20.79
CA SER A 30 0.79 -17.47 20.66
C SER A 30 1.21 -18.32 19.46
N GLY A 31 2.13 -17.83 18.63
CA GLY A 31 2.55 -18.51 17.40
C GLY A 31 1.57 -18.40 16.24
N HIS A 32 0.48 -17.64 16.40
CA HIS A 32 -0.45 -17.36 15.30
C HIS A 32 0.01 -16.12 14.51
N HIS A 33 0.44 -16.33 13.26
CA HIS A 33 0.90 -15.25 12.40
C HIS A 33 -0.17 -14.77 11.43
N ILE A 34 -0.20 -13.46 11.20
CA ILE A 34 -1.05 -12.84 10.17
C ILE A 34 -0.25 -12.84 8.87
N THR A 35 -0.86 -13.33 7.80
CA THR A 35 -0.25 -13.31 6.47
C THR A 35 -0.73 -12.11 5.69
N THR A 36 0.20 -11.22 5.37
CA THR A 36 -0.08 -10.05 4.56
C THR A 36 0.01 -10.41 3.07
N ARG A 37 -1.00 -10.00 2.31
CA ARG A 37 -1.00 -10.10 0.84
C ARG A 37 -1.08 -8.69 0.27
N THR A 38 -0.18 -8.39 -0.67
CA THR A 38 -0.18 -7.10 -1.36
C THR A 38 -0.75 -7.27 -2.76
N ILE A 39 -1.67 -6.39 -3.14
CA ILE A 39 -2.16 -6.28 -4.52
C ILE A 39 -1.91 -4.88 -5.05
N LEU A 40 -1.77 -4.77 -6.37
CA LEU A 40 -1.54 -3.51 -7.07
C LEU A 40 -2.83 -3.05 -7.73
N VAL A 41 -3.33 -1.85 -7.37
CA VAL A 41 -4.69 -1.39 -7.75
C VAL A 41 -4.70 -0.11 -8.60
N GLY A 42 -3.55 0.40 -9.01
CA GLY A 42 -3.42 1.59 -9.86
C GLY A 42 -1.96 1.91 -10.16
N TYR A 43 -1.71 2.87 -11.06
CA TYR A 43 -0.35 3.20 -11.50
C TYR A 43 0.46 4.00 -10.46
N ALA A 44 0.04 5.23 -10.15
CA ALA A 44 0.73 6.12 -9.21
C ALA A 44 -0.28 6.85 -8.30
N CYS A 45 0.11 7.14 -7.06
CA CYS A 45 -0.72 7.93 -6.13
C CYS A 45 -0.74 9.41 -6.51
N SER A 46 -1.67 10.20 -5.97
CA SER A 46 -1.80 11.63 -6.29
C SER A 46 -0.53 12.46 -6.13
N LYS A 47 0.37 12.06 -5.21
CA LYS A 47 1.68 12.71 -5.01
C LYS A 47 2.72 12.36 -6.10
N HIS A 48 2.58 11.19 -6.72
CA HIS A 48 3.52 10.67 -7.73
C HIS A 48 2.90 10.59 -9.13
N SER A 49 1.61 10.89 -9.29
CA SER A 49 0.94 11.00 -10.58
C SER A 49 1.22 12.35 -11.26
N GLN A 50 1.83 13.29 -10.54
CA GLN A 50 2.25 14.58 -11.08
C GLN A 50 3.67 14.51 -11.64
N THR A 51 3.82 13.87 -12.80
CA THR A 51 4.96 14.17 -13.67
C THR A 51 4.60 15.39 -14.52
N SER A 52 4.72 16.60 -13.94
CA SER A 52 4.96 17.90 -14.62
C SER A 52 4.44 19.08 -13.78
N ASN A 53 5.11 19.40 -12.67
CA ASN A 53 5.22 20.83 -12.35
C ASN A 53 6.43 21.34 -13.11
N TYR A 54 6.14 22.03 -14.21
CA TYR A 54 7.06 22.65 -15.13
C TYR A 54 8.10 23.51 -14.39
N GLY A 55 9.38 23.30 -14.69
CA GLY A 55 10.42 24.33 -14.70
C GLY A 55 10.87 24.89 -13.34
N SER A 56 11.74 24.15 -12.64
CA SER A 56 12.71 24.78 -11.74
C SER A 56 13.82 25.45 -12.57
N TYR A 57 13.54 26.56 -13.23
CA TYR A 57 14.59 27.51 -13.62
C TYR A 57 14.88 28.40 -12.41
N SER A 58 15.74 27.94 -11.49
CA SER A 58 16.35 28.88 -10.54
C SER A 58 17.58 29.47 -11.19
N GLY A 59 17.40 30.62 -11.86
CA GLY A 59 18.53 31.51 -12.15
C GLY A 59 19.09 32.05 -10.85
N GLY A 60 20.39 31.84 -10.65
CA GLY A 60 21.22 32.43 -9.60
C GLY A 60 22.61 32.64 -10.18
#